data_AF-A0A926AQZ1-F1
#
_entry.id   AF-A0A926AQZ1-F1
#
_cell.length_a   1.000
_cell.length_b   1.000
_cell.length_c   1.000
_cell.angle_alpha   90.00
_cell.angle_beta   90.00
_cell.angle_gamma   90.00
#
_symmetry.space_group_name_H-M   'P 1'
#
loop_
_entity.id
_entity.type
_entity.pdbx_description
1 polymer ?
#
loop_
_entity_poly.entity_id
_entity_poly.type
_entity_poly.pdbx_seq_one_letter_code
_entity_poly.pdbx_strand_id
1 'polypeptide(L)'
;MKLLMPRSSSPSLTGRFRVALALAGLFVLVRPVQAGDVSFRNDVMAVLSKAGCNLGTCHGNARGKGGFQISLRGQDPAGDFTVLTRDWSSRRTNLSEPDQSLMLLKPTQQIAHEGGKRFEADSAEYRLLHEWIAAGMPNDSADAPKL
;
A
#
# COMPACT_ATOMS: atom_id res chain seq x y z
N MET A 1 -62.82 -4.42 65.33
CA MET A 1 -62.10 -3.13 65.20
C MET A 1 -60.71 -3.45 64.66
N LYS A 2 -60.18 -3.06 63.50
CA LYS A 2 -60.46 -2.18 62.35
C LYS A 2 -60.47 -3.09 61.10
N LEU A 3 -61.42 -3.10 60.16
CA LEU A 3 -61.93 -2.09 59.23
C LEU A 3 -60.87 -1.58 58.21
N LEU A 4 -61.27 -1.69 56.94
CA LEU A 4 -60.73 -1.16 55.68
C LEU A 4 -59.74 -2.05 54.90
N MET A 5 -59.91 -2.31 53.61
CA MET A 5 -60.98 -2.04 52.63
C MET A 5 -60.65 -2.86 51.36
N PRO A 6 -61.59 -3.01 50.41
CA PRO A 6 -61.62 -4.02 49.36
C PRO A 6 -61.00 -3.53 48.04
N ARG A 7 -61.04 -4.39 47.00
CA ARG A 7 -61.39 -4.10 45.57
C ARG A 7 -60.63 -5.09 44.66
N SER A 8 -61.30 -6.09 44.08
CA SER A 8 -61.95 -6.03 42.77
C SER A 8 -61.03 -5.56 41.65
N SER A 9 -60.67 -6.46 40.73
CA SER A 9 -60.79 -6.25 39.27
C SER A 9 -60.14 -7.37 38.47
N SER A 10 -60.96 -8.12 37.72
CA SER A 10 -60.65 -8.73 36.41
C SER A 10 -60.14 -7.62 35.43
N PRO A 11 -59.70 -7.87 34.18
CA PRO A 11 -59.58 -9.13 33.43
C PRO A 11 -58.28 -9.26 32.58
N SER A 12 -58.20 -10.40 31.89
CA SER A 12 -57.72 -10.59 30.52
C SER A 12 -56.30 -10.23 30.07
N LEU A 13 -55.79 -11.20 29.30
CA LEU A 13 -55.05 -11.00 28.05
C LEU A 13 -53.57 -10.68 28.16
N THR A 14 -52.74 -11.70 28.08
CA THR A 14 -51.41 -11.65 27.44
C THR A 14 -50.86 -13.07 27.46
N GLY A 15 -50.30 -13.66 26.43
CA GLY A 15 -49.86 -13.17 25.13
C GLY A 15 -48.90 -14.28 24.69
N ARG A 16 -49.24 -15.03 23.65
CA ARG A 16 -48.37 -16.07 23.12
C ARG A 16 -47.14 -15.39 22.50
N PHE A 17 -46.06 -15.29 23.26
CA PHE A 17 -44.77 -14.85 22.75
C PHE A 17 -44.24 -15.91 21.78
N ARG A 18 -44.42 -15.67 20.47
CA ARG A 18 -43.66 -16.37 19.43
C ARG A 18 -42.29 -15.69 19.36
N VAL A 19 -41.27 -16.36 19.87
CA VAL A 19 -39.87 -15.96 19.64
C VAL A 19 -39.57 -16.24 18.17
N ALA A 20 -39.59 -15.20 17.35
CA ALA A 20 -39.02 -15.26 16.00
C ALA A 20 -37.50 -15.17 16.13
N LEU A 21 -36.80 -16.28 15.90
CA LEU A 21 -35.35 -16.32 15.89
C LEU A 21 -34.87 -15.56 14.64
N ALA A 22 -34.49 -14.29 14.80
CA ALA A 22 -33.85 -13.53 13.73
C ALA A 22 -32.41 -14.03 13.58
N LEU A 23 -32.17 -14.91 12.62
CA LEU A 23 -30.83 -15.22 12.12
C LEU A 23 -30.31 -13.98 11.39
N ALA A 24 -29.73 -13.05 12.15
CA ALA A 24 -28.89 -12.00 11.59
C ALA A 24 -27.60 -12.67 11.09
N GLY A 25 -27.58 -13.03 9.81
CA GLY A 25 -26.36 -13.49 9.15
C GLY A 25 -25.32 -12.38 9.20
N LEU A 26 -24.28 -12.58 10.02
CA LEU A 26 -23.09 -11.75 10.00
C LEU A 26 -22.37 -12.00 8.67
N PHE A 27 -22.70 -11.19 7.66
CA PHE A 27 -21.90 -11.10 6.44
C PHE A 27 -20.59 -10.44 6.81
N VAL A 28 -19.60 -11.25 7.22
CA VAL A 28 -18.21 -10.82 7.22
C VAL A 28 -17.85 -10.61 5.75
N LEU A 29 -17.61 -9.37 5.35
CA LEU A 29 -16.94 -9.08 4.08
C LEU A 29 -15.52 -9.67 4.17
N VAL A 30 -15.37 -10.91 3.72
CA VAL A 30 -14.05 -11.47 3.44
C VAL A 30 -13.58 -10.75 2.19
N ARG A 31 -12.75 -9.71 2.35
CA ARG A 31 -12.01 -9.16 1.21
C ARG A 31 -11.07 -10.27 0.75
N PRO A 32 -11.12 -10.71 -0.52
CA PRO A 32 -10.08 -11.59 -1.02
C PRO A 32 -8.74 -10.90 -0.75
N VAL A 33 -7.81 -11.61 -0.12
CA VAL A 33 -6.40 -11.22 -0.19
C VAL A 33 -6.04 -11.45 -1.65
N GLN A 34 -5.99 -10.36 -2.42
CA GLN A 34 -5.35 -10.39 -3.72
C GLN A 34 -3.93 -10.91 -3.50
N ALA A 35 -3.40 -11.73 -4.42
CA ALA A 35 -1.97 -11.98 -4.46
C ALA A 35 -1.28 -10.61 -4.42
N GLY A 36 -0.48 -10.40 -3.36
CA GLY A 36 -0.42 -9.15 -2.60
C GLY A 36 -0.05 -7.90 -3.40
N ASP A 37 -0.64 -6.77 -3.01
CA ASP A 37 -0.22 -5.45 -3.46
C ASP A 37 1.32 -5.34 -3.38
N VAL A 38 1.95 -4.77 -4.42
CA VAL A 38 3.40 -4.60 -4.49
C VAL A 38 3.88 -3.84 -3.25
N SER A 39 4.72 -4.47 -2.45
CA SER A 39 5.29 -3.90 -1.22
C SER A 39 6.40 -2.93 -1.57
N PHE A 40 6.35 -1.73 -1.00
CA PHE A 40 7.42 -0.77 -1.22
C PHE A 40 8.75 -1.27 -0.65
N ARG A 41 8.75 -1.74 0.60
CA ARG A 41 9.96 -2.19 1.30
C ARG A 41 10.50 -3.50 0.76
N ASN A 42 9.62 -4.45 0.45
CA ASN A 42 10.05 -5.81 0.12
C ASN A 42 10.22 -6.04 -1.38
N ASP A 43 9.49 -5.31 -2.24
CA ASP A 43 9.55 -5.49 -3.70
C ASP A 43 10.27 -4.32 -4.38
N VAL A 44 9.77 -3.08 -4.22
CA VAL A 44 10.33 -1.90 -4.91
C VAL A 44 11.78 -1.65 -4.51
N MET A 45 12.05 -1.62 -3.21
CA MET A 45 13.42 -1.41 -2.72
C MET A 45 14.36 -2.58 -3.06
N ALA A 46 13.83 -3.80 -3.14
CA ALA A 46 14.61 -4.96 -3.60
C ALA A 46 15.00 -4.82 -5.08
N VAL A 47 14.08 -4.39 -5.94
CA VAL A 47 14.38 -4.08 -7.35
C VAL A 47 15.46 -3.00 -7.44
N LEU A 48 15.32 -1.88 -6.71
CA LEU A 48 16.32 -0.80 -6.72
C LEU A 48 17.70 -1.26 -6.26
N SER A 49 17.74 -2.17 -5.28
CA SER A 49 18.99 -2.73 -4.76
C SER A 49 19.62 -3.70 -5.75
N LYS A 50 18.83 -4.62 -6.31
CA LYS A 50 19.28 -5.61 -7.31
C LYS A 50 19.79 -4.92 -8.58
N ALA A 51 19.09 -3.89 -9.04
CA ALA A 51 19.45 -3.08 -10.20
C ALA A 51 20.65 -2.15 -9.96
N GLY A 52 21.09 -2.01 -8.70
CA GLY A 52 22.22 -1.17 -8.32
C GLY A 52 21.93 0.33 -8.28
N CYS A 53 20.66 0.74 -8.28
CA CYS A 53 20.24 2.15 -8.28
C CYS A 53 20.66 2.85 -6.98
N ASN A 54 20.47 2.18 -5.84
CA ASN A 54 20.76 2.70 -4.50
C ASN A 54 22.17 2.34 -4.00
N LEU A 55 23.12 2.11 -4.91
CA LEU A 55 24.53 1.91 -4.57
C LEU A 55 25.28 3.23 -4.45
N GLY A 56 26.35 3.24 -3.65
CA GLY A 56 27.17 4.42 -3.39
C GLY A 56 27.84 5.02 -4.64
N THR A 57 27.96 4.26 -5.72
CA THR A 57 28.48 4.75 -7.00
C THR A 57 27.52 5.71 -7.72
N CYS A 58 26.21 5.65 -7.41
CA CYS A 58 25.17 6.42 -8.11
C CYS A 58 24.27 7.20 -7.15
N HIS A 59 23.05 6.72 -6.87
CA HIS A 59 22.06 7.48 -6.10
C HIS A 59 22.13 7.19 -4.60
N GLY A 60 22.75 6.06 -4.21
CA GLY A 60 22.93 5.63 -2.82
C GLY A 60 24.07 6.29 -2.06
N ASN A 61 24.44 7.53 -2.37
CA ASN A 61 25.51 8.24 -1.67
C ASN A 61 25.05 9.59 -1.14
N ALA A 62 25.89 10.23 -0.31
CA ALA A 62 25.57 11.46 0.41
C ALA A 62 25.18 12.67 -0.49
N ARG A 63 25.44 12.62 -1.79
CA ARG A 63 25.07 13.69 -2.75
C ARG A 63 24.13 13.22 -3.87
N GLY A 64 23.87 11.91 -3.97
CA GLY A 64 23.22 11.31 -5.13
C GLY A 64 23.89 11.68 -6.47
N LYS A 65 23.10 11.59 -7.55
CA LYS A 65 23.48 12.06 -8.90
C LYS A 65 22.26 12.67 -9.59
N GLY A 66 22.47 13.71 -10.41
CA GLY A 66 21.38 14.35 -11.17
C GLY A 66 20.25 14.92 -10.31
N GLY A 67 20.56 15.34 -9.08
CA GLY A 67 19.57 15.81 -8.10
C GLY A 67 18.64 14.72 -7.59
N PHE A 68 19.05 13.45 -7.66
CA PHE A 68 18.33 12.30 -7.12
C PHE A 68 19.22 11.53 -6.16
N GLN A 69 18.82 11.49 -4.89
CA GLN A 69 19.50 10.81 -3.80
C GLN A 69 18.51 9.90 -3.09
N ILE A 70 18.85 8.63 -2.97
CA ILE A 70 18.15 7.66 -2.14
C ILE A 70 19.16 7.05 -1.16
N SER A 71 18.68 6.47 -0.08
CA SER A 71 19.50 5.89 0.96
C SER A 71 20.34 4.72 0.42
N LEU A 72 21.54 4.57 0.96
CA LEU A 72 22.45 3.48 0.55
C LEU A 72 21.78 2.14 0.88
N ARG A 73 21.54 1.30 -0.14
CA ARG A 73 20.93 -0.03 0.02
C ARG A 73 19.61 -0.02 0.80
N GLY A 74 18.85 1.08 0.77
CA GLY A 74 17.54 1.14 1.40
C GLY A 74 17.55 1.30 2.93
N GLN A 75 18.61 1.88 3.50
CA GLN A 75 18.75 2.13 4.94
C GLN A 75 17.69 3.08 5.54
N ASP A 76 17.07 3.93 4.73
CA ASP A 76 15.96 4.81 5.14
C ASP A 76 14.76 4.64 4.21
N PRO A 77 13.91 3.62 4.42
CA PRO A 77 12.72 3.40 3.61
C PRO A 77 11.74 4.57 3.61
N ALA A 78 11.60 5.29 4.72
CA ALA A 78 10.64 6.39 4.82
C ALA A 78 11.09 7.61 4.01
N GLY A 79 12.39 7.94 4.09
CA GLY A 79 13.03 8.93 3.23
C GLY A 79 12.95 8.53 1.76
N ASP A 80 13.33 7.30 1.43
CA ASP A 80 13.32 6.79 0.05
C ASP A 80 11.93 6.85 -0.58
N PHE A 81 10.89 6.47 0.17
CA PHE A 81 9.51 6.58 -0.28
C PHE A 81 9.18 8.05 -0.62
N THR A 82 9.56 9.00 0.24
CA THR A 82 9.30 10.42 0.01
C THR A 82 10.03 10.92 -1.24
N VAL A 83 11.30 10.59 -1.41
CA VAL A 83 12.08 11.00 -2.60
C VAL A 83 11.46 10.44 -3.89
N LEU A 84 11.06 9.16 -3.87
CA LEU A 84 10.53 8.50 -5.07
C LEU A 84 9.13 9.01 -5.45
N THR A 85 8.31 9.39 -4.47
CA THR A 85 6.89 9.71 -4.69
C THR A 85 6.59 11.21 -4.72
N ARG A 86 7.39 12.06 -4.07
CA ARG A 86 7.06 13.47 -3.82
C ARG A 86 8.11 14.47 -4.28
N ASP A 87 9.40 14.11 -4.23
CA ASP A 87 10.45 15.07 -4.56
C ASP A 87 10.39 15.53 -6.01
N TRP A 88 10.86 16.76 -6.23
CA TRP A 88 10.99 17.35 -7.56
C TRP A 88 9.68 17.36 -8.37
N SER A 89 8.56 17.61 -7.68
CA SER A 89 7.20 17.60 -8.25
C SER A 89 6.80 16.24 -8.81
N SER A 90 7.16 15.16 -8.10
CA SER A 90 6.86 13.77 -8.46
C SER A 90 7.30 13.37 -9.88
N ARG A 91 8.29 14.06 -10.47
CA ARG A 91 8.76 13.76 -11.84
C ARG A 91 9.36 12.35 -12.00
N ARG A 92 9.55 11.61 -10.91
CA ARG A 92 10.14 10.25 -10.91
C ARG A 92 9.08 9.20 -11.19
N THR A 93 7.85 9.49 -10.82
CA THR A 93 6.70 8.60 -10.84
C THR A 93 5.51 9.37 -11.40
N ASN A 94 5.11 9.02 -12.61
CA ASN A 94 3.96 9.61 -13.29
C ASN A 94 2.74 8.71 -13.05
N LEU A 95 1.78 9.17 -12.26
CA LEU A 95 0.57 8.38 -11.97
C LEU A 95 -0.40 8.31 -13.16
N SER A 96 -0.44 9.36 -13.98
CA SER A 96 -1.35 9.42 -15.12
C SER A 96 -0.88 8.53 -16.27
N GLU A 97 0.43 8.45 -16.47
CA GLU A 97 1.09 7.65 -17.50
C GLU A 97 2.30 6.91 -16.87
N PRO A 98 2.07 5.76 -16.19
CA PRO A 98 3.12 5.06 -15.44
C PRO A 98 4.37 4.72 -16.24
N ASP A 99 4.22 4.33 -17.50
CA ASP A 99 5.29 4.05 -18.46
C ASP A 99 6.21 5.26 -18.71
N GLN A 100 5.69 6.47 -18.58
CA GLN A 100 6.43 7.74 -18.73
C GLN A 100 7.20 8.14 -17.47
N SER A 101 7.20 7.30 -16.42
CA SER A 101 7.97 7.53 -15.20
C SER A 101 9.46 7.46 -15.46
N LEU A 102 10.23 8.45 -14.99
CA LEU A 102 11.70 8.41 -15.09
C LEU A 102 12.28 7.18 -14.36
N MET A 103 11.59 6.68 -13.33
CA MET A 103 11.93 5.45 -12.61
C MET A 103 11.88 4.19 -13.49
N LEU A 104 11.21 4.24 -14.64
CA LEU A 104 11.16 3.17 -15.64
C LEU A 104 12.03 3.49 -16.86
N LEU A 105 11.90 4.70 -17.41
CA LEU A 105 12.58 5.12 -18.65
C LEU A 105 14.11 5.14 -18.52
N LYS A 106 14.64 5.63 -17.38
CA LYS A 106 16.09 5.73 -17.16
C LYS A 106 16.75 4.35 -17.03
N PRO A 107 16.32 3.45 -16.12
CA PRO A 107 16.98 2.16 -15.96
C PRO A 107 16.79 1.20 -17.15
N THR A 108 15.73 1.37 -17.96
CA THR A 108 15.58 0.61 -19.21
C THR A 108 16.32 1.23 -20.40
N GLN A 109 16.94 2.40 -20.21
CA GLN A 109 17.64 3.16 -21.23
C GLN A 109 16.76 3.57 -22.43
N GLN A 110 15.44 3.68 -22.24
CA GLN A 110 14.54 4.30 -23.21
C GLN A 110 14.80 5.80 -23.38
N ILE A 111 15.42 6.42 -22.36
CA ILE A 111 16.03 7.73 -22.43
C ILE A 111 17.45 7.68 -21.84
N ALA A 112 18.27 8.69 -22.15
CA ALA A 112 19.65 8.75 -21.68
C ALA A 112 19.77 8.62 -20.15
N HIS A 113 20.57 7.66 -19.69
CA HIS A 113 20.88 7.43 -18.29
C HIS A 113 22.38 7.17 -18.16
N GLU A 114 23.09 8.03 -17.42
CA GLU A 114 24.54 7.91 -17.23
C GLU A 114 24.95 6.60 -16.53
N GLY A 115 24.05 6.05 -15.70
CA GLY A 115 24.25 4.75 -15.08
C GLY A 115 24.10 3.56 -16.04
N GLY A 116 23.77 3.80 -17.31
CA GLY A 116 23.49 2.76 -18.30
C GLY A 116 22.18 2.02 -18.06
N LYS A 117 21.95 0.98 -18.87
CA LYS A 117 20.84 0.04 -18.70
C LYS A 117 21.01 -0.80 -17.43
N ARG A 118 19.93 -1.00 -16.69
CA ARG A 118 19.86 -1.79 -15.45
C ARG A 118 18.98 -3.03 -15.59
N PHE A 119 17.92 -2.96 -16.41
CA PHE A 119 17.03 -4.09 -16.71
C PHE A 119 16.27 -3.84 -18.03
N GLU A 120 15.65 -4.89 -18.56
CA GLU A 120 14.84 -4.84 -19.79
C GLU A 120 13.43 -4.28 -19.53
N ALA A 121 12.77 -3.75 -20.56
CA ALA A 121 11.40 -3.23 -20.44
C ALA A 121 10.33 -4.33 -20.25
N ASP A 122 10.64 -5.58 -20.62
CA ASP A 122 9.79 -6.76 -20.41
C ASP A 122 10.15 -7.55 -19.15
N SER A 123 11.11 -7.06 -18.35
CA SER A 123 11.59 -7.72 -17.14
C SER A 123 10.57 -7.74 -15.99
N ALA A 124 10.81 -8.61 -15.01
CA ALA A 124 10.02 -8.62 -13.78
C ALA A 124 10.21 -7.33 -12.96
N GLU A 125 11.43 -6.78 -12.94
CA GLU A 125 11.78 -5.52 -12.30
C GLU A 125 10.94 -4.36 -12.86
N TYR A 126 10.85 -4.26 -14.19
CA TYR A 126 10.03 -3.24 -14.83
C TYR A 126 8.56 -3.39 -14.44
N ARG A 127 8.01 -4.62 -14.55
CA ARG A 127 6.59 -4.88 -14.24
C ARG A 127 6.26 -4.55 -12.79
N LEU A 128 7.09 -4.96 -11.82
CA LEU A 128 6.90 -4.64 -10.40
C LEU A 128 6.87 -3.13 -10.14
N LEU A 129 7.84 -2.39 -10.68
CA LEU A 129 7.88 -0.94 -10.51
C LEU A 129 6.69 -0.26 -11.19
N HIS A 130 6.32 -0.70 -12.40
CA HIS A 130 5.18 -0.20 -13.13
C HIS A 130 3.87 -0.45 -12.38
N GLU A 131 3.63 -1.67 -11.91
CA GLU A 131 2.45 -2.05 -11.12
C GLU A 131 2.33 -1.22 -9.84
N TRP A 132 3.44 -1.03 -9.12
CA TRP A 132 3.46 -0.17 -7.93
C TRP A 132 3.09 1.29 -8.26
N ILE A 133 3.62 1.86 -9.35
CA ILE A 133 3.29 3.22 -9.78
C ILE A 133 1.81 3.29 -10.19
N ALA A 134 1.34 2.35 -11.00
CA ALA A 134 -0.05 2.29 -11.47
C ALA A 134 -1.06 2.11 -10.33
N ALA A 135 -0.65 1.46 -9.23
CA ALA A 135 -1.46 1.30 -8.01
C ALA A 135 -1.51 2.57 -7.13
N GLY A 136 -0.89 3.68 -7.55
CA GLY A 136 -0.85 4.91 -6.75
C GLY A 136 0.32 4.98 -5.78
N MET A 137 1.35 4.16 -5.97
CA MET A 137 2.53 4.05 -5.11
C MET A 137 2.17 3.83 -3.64
N PRO A 138 1.40 2.78 -3.31
CA PRO A 138 1.05 2.51 -1.92
C PRO A 138 2.33 2.33 -1.09
N ASN A 139 2.30 2.89 0.13
CA ASN A 139 3.29 2.53 1.14
C ASN A 139 2.81 1.29 1.88
N ASP A 140 3.74 0.55 2.47
CA ASP A 140 3.40 -0.62 3.26
C ASP A 140 2.55 -0.23 4.47
N SER A 141 1.58 -1.09 4.80
CA SER A 141 0.82 -0.94 6.04
C SER A 141 1.74 -1.07 7.26
N ALA A 142 1.33 -0.51 8.40
CA ALA A 142 2.11 -0.60 9.64
C ALA A 142 2.36 -2.05 10.09
N ASP A 143 1.44 -2.96 9.74
CA ASP A 143 1.47 -4.38 10.10
C ASP A 143 2.14 -5.26 9.03
N ALA A 144 2.63 -4.67 7.94
CA ALA A 144 3.30 -5.43 6.88
C ALA A 144 4.56 -6.13 7.43
N PRO A 145 4.82 -7.39 7.02
CA PRO A 145 6.05 -8.09 7.37
C PRO A 145 7.29 -7.29 6.98
N LYS A 146 8.24 -7.19 7.92
CA LYS A 146 9.55 -6.57 7.71
C LYS A 146 10.58 -7.68 7.60
N LEU A 147 11.32 -7.71 6.49
CA LEU A 147 12.46 -8.58 6.27
C LEU A 147 13.74 -8.02 6.91
#